data_AF-A0AB39SZ74-F1
#
_entry.id   AF-A0AB39SZ74-F1
#
_cell.length_a   1.000
_cell.length_b   1.000
_cell.length_c   1.000
_cell.angle_alpha   90.00
_cell.angle_beta   90.00
_cell.angle_gamma   90.00
#
_symmetry.space_group_name_H-M   'P 1'
#
loop_
_entity.id
_entity.type
_entity.pdbx_description
1 polymer ?
#
loop_
_entity_poly.entity_id
_entity_poly.type
_entity_poly.pdbx_seq_one_letter_code
_entity_poly.pdbx_strand_id
1 'polypeptide(L)' 'MSDLYERELSGEFAALCGGGTDNDGNMESCISLAELRGGGYALGDTKPEGAGRELRMSADEITAFARGWIAKVDAAG' A
#
# COMPACT_ATOMS: atom_id res chain seq x y z
N MET A 1 16.67 14.58 2.52
CA MET A 1 15.41 13.80 2.62
C MET A 1 15.63 12.78 3.72
N SER A 2 14.79 12.78 4.76
CA SER A 2 14.87 11.74 5.80
C SER A 2 14.47 10.40 5.21
N ASP A 3 15.15 9.34 5.63
CA ASP A 3 14.81 7.98 5.23
C ASP A 3 13.37 7.67 5.67
N LEU A 4 12.54 7.19 4.75
CA LEU A 4 11.14 6.85 5.03
C LEU A 4 11.03 5.62 5.94
N TYR A 5 12.05 4.77 5.98
CA TYR A 5 12.10 3.59 6.85
C TYR A 5 12.41 3.93 8.31
N GLU A 6 12.98 5.10 8.58
CA GLU A 6 13.20 5.60 9.94
C GLU A 6 11.94 6.24 10.54
N ARG A 7 10.86 6.40 9.75
CA ARG A 7 9.63 7.05 10.19
C ARG A 7 8.69 6.06 10.88
N GLU A 8 8.19 6.48 12.04
CA GLU A 8 7.12 5.79 12.75
C GLU A 8 5.81 5.82 11.95
N LEU A 9 4.99 4.80 12.15
CA LEU A 9 3.61 4.79 11.68
C LEU A 9 2.78 5.82 12.46
N SER A 10 1.88 6.52 11.76
CA SER A 10 0.94 7.47 12.36
C SER A 10 -0.38 6.79 12.77
N GLY A 11 -0.65 5.58 12.29
CA GLY A 11 -1.89 4.84 12.55
C GLY A 11 -1.77 3.36 12.20
N GLU A 12 -2.89 2.65 12.28
CA GLU A 12 -2.98 1.23 11.93
C GLU A 12 -3.02 1.03 10.41
N PHE A 13 -2.65 -0.20 10.00
CA PHE A 13 -2.79 -0.62 8.62
C PHE A 13 -4.26 -0.82 8.26
N ALA A 14 -4.71 -0.17 7.19
CA ALA A 14 -6.01 -0.39 6.58
C ALA A 14 -5.86 -1.23 5.31
N ALA A 15 -6.70 -2.24 5.14
CA ALA A 15 -6.69 -3.09 3.95
C ALA A 15 -7.36 -2.38 2.76
N LEU A 16 -6.65 -2.36 1.63
CA LEU A 16 -7.15 -1.98 0.31
C LEU A 16 -7.23 -3.27 -0.52
N CYS A 17 -8.41 -3.88 -0.51
CA CYS A 17 -8.70 -5.11 -1.25
C CYS A 17 -9.29 -4.75 -2.62
N GLY A 18 -8.55 -5.04 -3.70
CA GLY A 18 -8.97 -4.73 -5.07
C GLY A 18 -9.59 -5.96 -5.74
N GLY A 19 -10.92 -6.10 -5.68
CA GLY A 19 -11.65 -7.16 -6.39
C GLY A 19 -13.19 -7.06 -6.40
N GLY A 20 -13.79 -6.25 -5.51
CA GLY A 20 -15.25 -6.10 -5.38
C GLY A 20 -15.66 -5.76 -3.95
N THR A 21 -16.96 -5.61 -3.67
CA THR A 21 -17.53 -5.58 -2.30
C THR A 21 -17.35 -6.89 -1.55
N ASP A 22 -16.93 -7.91 -2.29
CA ASP A 22 -16.88 -9.28 -1.86
C ASP A 22 -15.49 -9.47 -1.29
N ASN A 23 -15.36 -9.06 -0.02
CA ASN A 23 -14.38 -9.69 0.84
C ASN A 23 -14.82 -11.15 0.94
N ASP A 24 -14.34 -12.01 0.05
CA ASP A 24 -14.62 -13.47 0.02
C ASP A 24 -14.15 -14.20 1.30
N GLY A 25 -13.94 -13.48 2.40
CA GLY A 25 -13.29 -13.94 3.63
C GLY A 25 -11.78 -14.10 3.49
N ASN A 26 -11.25 -14.10 2.27
CA ASN A 26 -9.85 -14.34 1.97
C ASN A 26 -9.13 -12.99 1.84
N MET A 27 -8.47 -12.57 2.92
CA MET A 27 -7.57 -11.41 2.96
C MET A 27 -6.33 -11.58 2.05
N GLU A 28 -6.23 -12.68 1.30
CA GLU A 28 -5.04 -13.04 0.50
C GLU A 28 -4.79 -12.10 -0.70
N SER A 29 -5.79 -11.30 -1.09
CA SER A 29 -5.71 -10.38 -2.23
C SER A 29 -5.62 -8.90 -1.86
N CYS A 30 -5.38 -8.59 -0.58
CA CYS A 30 -5.35 -7.22 -0.10
C CYS A 30 -3.92 -6.68 0.01
N ILE A 31 -3.75 -5.40 -0.29
CA ILE A 31 -2.57 -4.63 0.11
C ILE A 31 -3.01 -3.80 1.31
N SER A 32 -2.22 -3.75 2.37
CA SER A 32 -2.49 -2.89 3.50
C SER A 32 -1.71 -1.57 3.40
N LEU A 33 -2.27 -0.50 3.92
CA LEU A 33 -1.67 0.84 3.88
C LEU A 33 -1.75 1.50 5.26
N ALA A 34 -0.66 2.11 5.71
CA ALA A 34 -0.62 2.96 6.90
C ALA A 34 0.15 4.26 6.63
N GLU A 35 -0.27 5.36 7.23
CA GLU A 35 0.43 6.64 7.11
C GLU A 35 1.71 6.69 7.95
N LEU A 36 2.70 7.40 7.44
CA LEU A 36 3.95 7.71 8.16
C LEU A 36 3.86 9.05 8.89
N ARG A 37 4.45 9.14 10.08
CA ARG A 37 4.64 10.43 10.76
C ARG A 37 5.52 11.34 9.90
N GLY A 38 5.05 12.57 9.66
CA GLY A 38 5.71 13.51 8.74
C GLY A 38 5.46 13.23 7.26
N GLY A 39 4.51 12.36 6.92
CA GLY A 39 3.99 12.13 5.57
C GLY A 39 4.58 10.92 4.87
N GLY A 40 3.85 10.42 3.86
CA GLY A 40 4.14 9.18 3.16
C GLY A 40 3.37 7.99 3.73
N TYR A 41 3.65 6.81 3.18
CA TYR A 41 2.88 5.61 3.44
C TYR A 41 3.79 4.37 3.55
N ALA A 42 3.35 3.42 4.36
CA ALA A 42 3.85 2.05 4.39
C ALA A 42 2.82 1.13 3.73
N LEU A 43 3.27 0.33 2.76
CA LEU A 43 2.47 -0.66 2.06
C LEU A 43 2.86 -2.07 2.54
N GLY A 44 1.91 -2.84 3.03
CA GLY A 44 2.13 -4.22 3.50
C GLY A 44 1.34 -5.25 2.70
N ASP A 45 1.80 -6.51 2.73
CA ASP A 45 0.97 -7.66 2.40
C ASP A 45 0.12 -8.00 3.63
N THR A 46 -1.15 -8.33 3.43
CA THR A 46 -2.03 -8.79 4.51
C THR A 46 -1.77 -10.25 4.91
N LYS A 47 -0.94 -10.98 4.15
CA LYS A 47 -0.48 -12.32 4.50
C LYS A 47 0.63 -12.27 5.56
N PRO A 48 0.65 -13.22 6.52
CA PRO A 48 1.68 -13.28 7.55
C PRO A 48 3.12 -13.30 7.02
N GLU A 49 3.36 -13.92 5.86
CA GLU A 49 4.68 -14.04 5.23
C GLU A 49 5.28 -12.70 4.79
N GLY A 50 4.44 -11.66 4.61
CA GLY A 50 4.88 -10.32 4.25
C GLY A 50 5.12 -9.38 5.44
N ALA A 51 4.83 -9.81 6.67
CA ALA A 51 4.97 -8.97 7.86
C ALA A 51 6.41 -8.47 8.07
N GLY A 52 6.57 -7.19 8.39
CA GLY A 52 7.88 -6.56 8.63
C GLY A 52 8.68 -6.26 7.35
N ARG A 53 8.07 -6.39 6.17
CA ARG A 53 8.69 -6.15 4.86
C ARG A 53 7.99 -5.04 4.09
N GLU A 54 7.41 -4.08 4.79
CA GLU A 54 6.57 -3.05 4.20
C GLU A 54 7.39 -2.11 3.30
N LEU A 55 6.86 -1.80 2.13
CA LEU A 55 7.45 -0.79 1.25
C LEU A 55 7.09 0.60 1.78
N ARG A 56 8.08 1.47 1.94
CA ARG A 56 7.87 2.87 2.34
C ARG A 56 7.94 3.77 1.12
N MET A 57 6.92 4.60 0.93
CA MET A 57 6.81 5.53 -0.21
C MET A 57 6.37 6.90 0.28
N SER A 58 6.88 7.96 -0.35
CA SER A 58 6.31 9.29 -0.20
C SER A 58 4.91 9.34 -0.82
N ALA A 59 4.14 10.38 -0.47
CA ALA A 59 2.82 10.61 -1.06
C ALA A 59 2.90 10.79 -2.59
N ASP A 60 3.96 11.45 -3.08
CA ASP A 60 4.17 11.66 -4.51
C ASP A 60 4.50 10.35 -5.24
N GLU A 61 5.37 9.51 -4.67
CA GLU A 61 5.77 8.23 -5.25
C GLU A 61 4.60 7.24 -5.38
N ILE A 62 3.82 7.04 -4.31
CA ILE A 62 2.69 6.12 -4.36
C ILE A 62 1.60 6.60 -5.32
N THR A 63 1.38 7.92 -5.39
CA THR A 63 0.39 8.51 -6.31
C THR A 63 0.83 8.36 -7.76
N ALA A 64 2.11 8.62 -8.06
CA ALA A 64 2.67 8.44 -9.40
C ALA A 64 2.63 6.97 -9.84
N PHE A 65 2.97 6.05 -8.93
CA PHE A 65 2.84 4.60 -9.16
C PHE A 65 1.40 4.21 -9.50
N ALA A 66 0.43 4.60 -8.66
CA ALA A 66 -0.98 4.24 -8.86
C ALA A 66 -1.51 4.73 -10.21
N ARG A 67 -1.21 5.98 -10.59
CA ARG A 67 -1.59 6.55 -11.89
C ARG A 67 -0.94 5.80 -13.06
N GLY A 68 0.36 5.51 -12.96
CA GLY A 68 1.08 4.78 -14.00
C GLY A 68 0.61 3.33 -14.15
N TRP A 69 0.29 2.67 -13.04
CA TRP A 69 -0.28 1.33 -13.03
C TRP A 69 -1.64 1.28 -13.73
N ILE A 70 -2.58 2.16 -13.35
CA ILE A 70 -3.91 2.24 -13.96
C ILE A 70 -3.78 2.45 -15.47
N ALA A 71 -2.98 3.44 -15.90
CA ALA A 71 -2.79 3.72 -17.32
C ALA A 71 -2.24 2.51 -18.10
N LYS A 72 -1.39 1.69 -17.47
CA LYS A 72 -0.84 0.48 -18.08
C LYS A 72 -1.87 -0.64 -18.19
N VAL A 73 -2.73 -0.81 -17.19
CA VAL A 73 -3.80 -1.81 -17.21
C VAL A 73 -4.86 -1.44 -18.24
N ASP A 74 -5.28 -0.17 -18.29
CA ASP A 74 -6.28 0.31 -19.25
C ASP A 74 -5.80 0.18 -20.70
N ALA A 75 -4.50 0.35 -20.96
CA ALA A 75 -3.92 0.17 -22.29
C ALA A 75 -3.82 -1.30 -22.74
N ALA A 76 -3.98 -2.25 -21.81
CA ALA A 76 -3.89 -3.68 -22.07
C ALA A 76 -5.26 -4.36 -22.25
N GLY A 77 -6.36 -3.65 -21.97
CA GLY A 77 -7.74 -4.11 -22.18
C GLY A 77 -8.34 -3.58 -23.49
#